data_AF-A0A7J4LDT1-F1
#
_entry.id   AF-A0A7J4LDT1-F1
#
_cell.length_a   1.000
_cell.length_b   1.000
_cell.length_c   1.000
_cell.angle_alpha   90.00
_cell.angle_beta   90.00
_cell.angle_gamma   90.00
#
_symmetry.space_group_name_H-M   'P 1'
#
loop_
_entity.id
_entity.type
_entity.pdbx_description
1 polymer ?
#
loop_
_entity_poly.entity_id
_entity_poly.type
_entity_poly.pdbx_seq_one_letter_code
_entity_poly.pdbx_strand_id
1 'polypeptide(L)'
;MRKKSRKAQISFEFIMIFSLIFIMLTGFIYIINQRLTELGGQREQATMKNLVDNIINEIVLASSVNNNYIRRFDLPVKLDGRDYRLSLDSSEITVEVLENGNVVSDYFAVSPVDVKGGFIEDIEVNTVSHCITKSNLDGVRISRNQASIDTNITELGQGEMFDVFVSINCVEDVKSASFTVRYDPAKLILQAAEPIIAADPEYKSLNPLFESYTVIYNYEGTDAINEAIGRFTYGYIGTECVTGSGNLAKLSFEVKDNAELGETYIEFDPTYEENIRLLDCNTDKFTEEDLPDSRNNAEIEITN
;
A
#
# COMPACT_ATOMS: atom_id res chain seq x y z
N MET A 1 -62.72 -67.29 -4.28
CA MET A 1 -61.46 -66.76 -4.89
C MET A 1 -61.63 -65.28 -5.18
N ARG A 2 -60.99 -64.42 -4.39
CA ARG A 2 -61.10 -62.95 -4.51
C ARG A 2 -60.27 -62.52 -5.71
N LYS A 3 -60.89 -62.06 -6.81
CA LYS A 3 -60.17 -61.44 -7.95
C LYS A 3 -59.39 -60.24 -7.39
N LYS A 4 -58.09 -60.39 -7.17
CA LYS A 4 -57.20 -59.24 -6.87
C LYS A 4 -57.40 -58.22 -7.98
N SER A 5 -57.70 -56.97 -7.63
CA SER A 5 -57.97 -55.91 -8.60
C SER A 5 -56.69 -55.61 -9.38
N ARG A 6 -56.59 -56.11 -10.62
CA ARG A 6 -55.47 -55.90 -11.55
C ARG A 6 -55.07 -54.42 -11.67
N LYS A 7 -56.03 -53.50 -11.50
CA LYS A 7 -55.80 -52.05 -11.46
C LYS A 7 -54.88 -51.61 -10.31
N ALA A 8 -55.06 -52.16 -9.10
CA ALA A 8 -54.23 -51.83 -7.94
C ALA A 8 -52.79 -52.34 -8.08
N GLN A 9 -52.60 -53.49 -8.75
CA GLN A 9 -51.26 -54.02 -9.03
C GLN A 9 -50.49 -53.12 -10.00
N ILE A 10 -51.14 -52.68 -11.08
CA ILE A 10 -50.52 -51.78 -12.07
C ILE A 10 -50.15 -50.43 -11.42
N SER A 11 -51.01 -49.88 -10.56
CA SER A 11 -50.69 -48.65 -9.83
C SER A 11 -49.49 -48.83 -8.89
N PHE A 12 -49.35 -49.99 -8.23
CA PHE A 12 -48.22 -50.26 -7.34
C PHE A 12 -46.90 -50.41 -8.10
N GLU A 13 -46.89 -51.14 -9.22
CA GLU A 13 -45.72 -51.26 -10.10
C GLU A 13 -45.28 -49.89 -10.64
N PHE A 14 -46.23 -49.05 -11.03
CA PHE A 14 -45.95 -47.68 -11.46
C PHE A 14 -45.32 -46.83 -10.35
N ILE A 15 -45.88 -46.86 -9.13
CA ILE A 15 -45.32 -46.11 -7.98
C ILE A 15 -43.91 -46.59 -7.67
N MET A 16 -43.64 -47.89 -7.73
CA MET A 16 -42.31 -48.45 -7.45
C MET A 16 -41.28 -47.98 -8.49
N ILE A 17 -41.62 -48.04 -9.78
CA ILE A 17 -40.75 -47.56 -10.86
C ILE A 17 -40.53 -46.05 -10.75
N PHE A 18 -41.60 -45.28 -10.50
CA PHE A 18 -41.50 -43.83 -10.36
C PHE A 18 -40.64 -43.45 -9.15
N SER A 19 -40.78 -44.15 -8.03
CA SER A 19 -39.96 -43.92 -6.83
C SER A 19 -38.48 -44.23 -7.09
N LEU A 20 -38.18 -45.30 -7.82
CA LEU A 20 -36.81 -45.63 -8.22
C LEU A 20 -36.20 -44.53 -9.10
N ILE A 21 -36.93 -44.07 -10.11
CA ILE A 21 -36.50 -42.98 -10.99
C ILE A 21 -36.28 -41.69 -10.17
N PHE A 22 -37.18 -41.39 -9.24
CA PHE A 22 -37.09 -40.20 -8.40
C PHE A 22 -35.86 -40.26 -7.46
N ILE A 23 -35.56 -41.41 -6.87
CA ILE A 23 -34.35 -41.62 -6.06
C ILE A 23 -33.09 -41.45 -6.93
N MET A 24 -33.07 -42.04 -8.12
CA MET A 24 -31.94 -41.87 -9.05
C MET A 24 -31.76 -40.40 -9.44
N LEU A 25 -32.84 -39.71 -9.82
CA LEU A 25 -32.81 -38.29 -10.18
C LEU A 25 -32.28 -37.42 -9.04
N THR A 26 -32.77 -37.65 -7.82
CA THR A 26 -32.31 -36.93 -6.63
C THR A 26 -30.83 -37.20 -6.34
N GLY A 27 -30.39 -38.45 -6.51
CA GLY A 27 -28.98 -38.83 -6.40
C GLY A 27 -28.09 -38.14 -7.43
N PHE A 28 -28.54 -38.04 -8.69
CA PHE A 28 -27.81 -37.31 -9.73
C PHE A 28 -27.73 -35.82 -9.42
N ILE A 29 -28.83 -35.19 -9.00
CA ILE A 29 -28.84 -33.76 -8.62
C ILE A 29 -27.87 -33.52 -7.46
N TYR A 30 -27.82 -34.42 -6.46
CA TYR A 30 -26.88 -34.30 -5.34
C TYR A 30 -25.42 -34.34 -5.80
N ILE A 31 -25.05 -35.30 -6.66
CA ILE A 31 -23.69 -35.41 -7.20
C ILE A 31 -23.33 -34.18 -8.04
N ILE A 32 -24.26 -33.69 -8.87
CA ILE A 32 -24.06 -32.47 -9.68
C ILE A 32 -23.79 -31.28 -8.77
N ASN A 33 -24.59 -31.09 -7.71
CA ASN A 33 -24.39 -29.99 -6.77
C ASN A 33 -23.02 -30.06 -6.08
N GLN A 34 -22.58 -31.25 -5.64
CA GLN A 34 -21.24 -31.40 -5.07
C GLN A 34 -20.14 -30.99 -6.06
N ARG A 35 -20.24 -31.42 -7.32
CA ARG A 35 -19.27 -31.06 -8.36
C ARG A 35 -19.28 -29.58 -8.68
N LEU A 36 -20.45 -28.94 -8.68
CA LEU A 36 -20.57 -27.49 -8.89
C LEU A 36 -19.91 -26.71 -7.75
N THR A 37 -20.07 -27.14 -6.49
CA THR A 37 -19.39 -26.51 -5.35
C THR A 37 -17.86 -26.67 -5.43
N GLU A 38 -17.37 -27.87 -5.78
CA GLU A 38 -15.94 -28.13 -5.97
C GLU A 38 -15.34 -27.27 -7.08
N LEU A 39 -16.03 -27.19 -8.24
CA LEU A 39 -15.61 -26.33 -9.36
C LEU A 39 -15.63 -24.84 -8.98
N GLY A 40 -16.59 -24.42 -8.15
CA GLY A 40 -16.64 -23.06 -7.62
C GLY A 40 -15.39 -22.71 -6.83
N GLY A 41 -15.01 -23.57 -5.86
CA GLY A 41 -13.80 -23.36 -5.06
C GLY A 41 -12.51 -23.41 -5.88
N GLN A 42 -12.41 -24.31 -6.86
CA GLN A 42 -11.24 -24.37 -7.75
C GLN A 42 -11.11 -23.11 -8.61
N ARG A 43 -12.23 -22.57 -9.11
CA ARG A 43 -12.23 -21.33 -9.87
C ARG A 43 -11.79 -20.14 -9.00
N GLU A 44 -12.31 -20.04 -7.79
CA GLU A 44 -11.96 -18.97 -6.85
C GLU A 44 -10.46 -19.00 -6.52
N GLN A 45 -9.91 -20.18 -6.22
CA GLN A 45 -8.47 -20.36 -6.03
C GLN A 45 -7.65 -20.00 -7.27
N ALA A 46 -8.11 -20.35 -8.47
CA ALA A 46 -7.44 -19.97 -9.70
C ALA A 46 -7.45 -18.45 -9.92
N THR A 47 -8.56 -17.77 -9.60
CA THR A 47 -8.68 -16.30 -9.67
C THR A 47 -7.72 -15.63 -8.69
N MET A 48 -7.71 -16.06 -7.41
CA MET A 48 -6.77 -15.54 -6.41
C MET A 48 -5.32 -15.79 -6.82
N LYS A 49 -5.01 -17.01 -7.29
CA LYS A 49 -3.68 -17.35 -7.79
C LYS A 49 -3.25 -16.44 -8.94
N ASN A 50 -4.11 -16.22 -9.93
CA ASN A 50 -3.79 -15.34 -11.06
C ASN A 50 -3.52 -13.90 -10.62
N LEU A 51 -4.29 -13.39 -9.64
CA LEU A 51 -4.03 -12.08 -9.05
C LEU A 51 -2.62 -12.02 -8.43
N VAL A 52 -2.29 -13.00 -7.59
CA VAL A 52 -0.99 -13.05 -6.92
C VAL A 52 0.16 -13.27 -7.90
N ASP A 53 -0.02 -14.13 -8.90
CA ASP A 53 0.97 -14.35 -9.95
C ASP A 53 1.24 -13.06 -10.73
N ASN A 54 0.21 -12.25 -11.02
CA ASN A 54 0.39 -10.94 -11.66
C ASN A 54 1.21 -10.00 -10.78
N ILE A 55 0.90 -9.91 -9.49
CA ILE A 55 1.65 -9.10 -8.52
C ILE A 55 3.11 -9.56 -8.43
N ILE A 56 3.35 -10.86 -8.29
CA ILE A 56 4.71 -11.45 -8.22
C ILE A 56 5.47 -11.17 -9.52
N ASN A 57 4.83 -11.29 -10.68
CA ASN A 57 5.46 -10.97 -11.96
C ASN A 57 5.89 -9.50 -12.02
N GLU A 58 5.08 -8.58 -11.50
CA GLU A 58 5.45 -7.16 -11.43
C GLU A 58 6.60 -6.91 -10.44
N ILE A 59 6.60 -7.57 -9.28
CA ILE A 59 7.71 -7.52 -8.30
C ILE A 59 9.00 -8.04 -8.93
N VAL A 60 8.95 -9.21 -9.60
CA VAL A 60 10.10 -9.83 -10.25
C VAL A 60 10.61 -8.93 -11.38
N LEU A 61 9.72 -8.40 -12.21
CA LEU A 61 10.08 -7.46 -13.25
C LEU A 61 10.79 -6.24 -12.66
N ALA A 62 10.22 -5.62 -11.64
CA ALA A 62 10.82 -4.49 -10.93
C ALA A 62 12.19 -4.85 -10.37
N SER A 63 12.35 -6.03 -9.77
CA SER A 63 13.64 -6.50 -9.23
C SER A 63 14.71 -6.68 -10.31
N SER A 64 14.32 -7.00 -11.55
CA SER A 64 15.23 -7.33 -12.66
C SER A 64 15.72 -6.12 -13.46
N VAL A 65 15.01 -4.99 -13.39
CA VAL A 65 15.32 -3.75 -14.13
C VAL A 65 16.28 -2.84 -13.35
N ASN A 66 16.80 -1.82 -14.02
CA ASN A 66 17.63 -0.80 -13.38
C ASN A 66 16.82 0.04 -12.38
N ASN A 67 17.52 0.76 -11.51
CA ASN A 67 16.89 1.68 -10.56
C ASN A 67 16.12 2.80 -11.27
N ASN A 68 15.19 3.42 -10.54
CA ASN A 68 14.19 4.36 -11.07
C ASN A 68 13.11 3.68 -11.91
N TYR A 69 12.92 2.37 -11.73
CA TYR A 69 11.73 1.72 -12.25
C TYR A 69 10.51 2.18 -11.48
N ILE A 70 9.48 2.55 -12.23
CA ILE A 70 8.15 2.84 -11.74
C ILE A 70 7.19 2.12 -12.66
N ARG A 71 6.22 1.43 -12.09
CA ARG A 71 5.08 0.97 -12.84
C ARG A 71 3.82 1.06 -12.02
N ARG A 72 2.83 1.76 -12.58
CA ARG A 72 1.46 1.78 -12.07
C ARG A 72 0.73 0.53 -12.58
N PHE A 73 -0.02 -0.11 -11.70
CA PHE A 73 -0.86 -1.26 -12.03
C PHE A 73 -2.12 -1.19 -11.17
N ASP A 74 -3.24 -1.60 -11.76
CA ASP A 74 -4.52 -1.55 -11.08
C ASP A 74 -4.89 -2.93 -10.54
N LEU A 75 -5.32 -2.97 -9.29
CA LEU A 75 -5.93 -4.14 -8.70
C LEU A 75 -7.42 -4.19 -9.08
N PRO A 76 -8.00 -5.39 -9.28
CA PRO A 76 -9.44 -5.48 -9.50
C PRO A 76 -10.20 -5.00 -8.26
N VAL A 77 -11.31 -4.29 -8.41
CA VAL A 77 -12.14 -3.86 -7.27
C VAL A 77 -12.72 -5.06 -6.50
N LYS A 78 -13.03 -6.14 -7.23
CA LYS A 78 -13.64 -7.36 -6.68
C LYS A 78 -13.05 -8.61 -7.33
N LEU A 79 -12.96 -9.70 -6.57
CA LEU A 79 -12.60 -11.02 -7.09
C LEU A 79 -13.86 -11.86 -7.28
N ASP A 80 -14.18 -12.19 -8.55
CA ASP A 80 -15.41 -12.89 -8.93
C ASP A 80 -16.70 -12.26 -8.30
N GLY A 81 -16.70 -10.93 -8.14
CA GLY A 81 -17.83 -10.16 -7.60
C GLY A 81 -17.90 -10.09 -6.07
N ARG A 82 -16.91 -10.64 -5.36
CA ARG A 82 -16.77 -10.59 -3.90
C ARG A 82 -15.73 -9.56 -3.49
N ASP A 83 -15.90 -9.02 -2.29
CA ASP A 83 -14.92 -8.15 -1.66
C ASP A 83 -13.74 -9.02 -1.21
N TYR A 84 -12.55 -8.43 -1.15
CA TYR A 84 -11.35 -9.14 -0.72
C TYR A 84 -10.38 -8.18 -0.05
N ARG A 85 -9.49 -8.74 0.76
CA ARG A 85 -8.35 -8.05 1.35
C ARG A 85 -7.07 -8.62 0.79
N LEU A 86 -6.09 -7.75 0.61
CA LEU A 86 -4.77 -8.11 0.16
C LEU A 86 -3.77 -7.56 1.17
N SER A 87 -2.89 -8.41 1.67
CA SER A 87 -1.81 -8.00 2.56
C SER A 87 -0.46 -8.46 2.01
N LEU A 88 0.55 -7.67 2.36
CA LEU A 88 1.95 -7.93 2.04
C LEU A 88 2.74 -7.77 3.34
N ASP A 89 3.42 -8.83 3.75
CA ASP A 89 4.37 -8.78 4.85
C ASP A 89 5.74 -9.25 4.35
N SER A 90 6.62 -8.28 4.05
CA SER A 90 7.92 -8.51 3.43
C SER A 90 7.83 -9.29 2.10
N SER A 91 7.94 -10.62 2.13
CA SER A 91 7.83 -11.49 0.95
C SER A 91 6.51 -12.26 0.89
N GLU A 92 5.67 -12.19 1.92
CA GLU A 92 4.43 -12.96 2.00
C GLU A 92 3.26 -12.15 1.47
N ILE A 93 2.59 -12.68 0.45
CA ILE A 93 1.38 -12.10 -0.14
C ILE A 93 0.19 -12.95 0.26
N THR A 94 -0.78 -12.35 0.94
CA THR A 94 -2.02 -13.02 1.35
C THR A 94 -3.21 -12.34 0.70
N VAL A 95 -4.07 -13.14 0.07
CA VAL A 95 -5.38 -12.72 -0.45
C VAL A 95 -6.46 -13.38 0.38
N GLU A 96 -7.39 -12.59 0.90
CA GLU A 96 -8.54 -13.09 1.66
C GLU A 96 -9.83 -12.63 0.99
N VAL A 97 -10.65 -13.57 0.52
CA VAL A 97 -11.98 -13.27 -0.01
C VAL A 97 -12.96 -13.13 1.16
N LEU A 98 -13.74 -12.06 1.15
CA LEU A 98 -14.69 -11.70 2.19
C LEU A 98 -16.14 -11.96 1.75
N GLU A 99 -16.95 -12.46 2.68
CA GLU A 99 -18.41 -12.51 2.57
C GLU A 99 -19.03 -11.98 3.87
N ASN A 100 -19.76 -10.86 3.77
CA ASN A 100 -20.32 -10.16 4.94
C ASN A 100 -19.26 -9.83 6.01
N GLY A 101 -18.04 -9.45 5.58
CA GLY A 101 -16.92 -9.11 6.46
C GLY A 101 -16.17 -10.31 7.06
N ASN A 102 -16.56 -11.55 6.75
CA ASN A 102 -15.85 -12.75 7.21
C ASN A 102 -15.01 -13.35 6.08
N VAL A 103 -13.82 -13.82 6.41
CA VAL A 103 -12.95 -14.56 5.47
C VAL A 103 -13.62 -15.89 5.13
N VAL A 104 -13.90 -16.10 3.85
CA VAL A 104 -14.49 -17.35 3.33
C VAL A 104 -13.49 -18.21 2.58
N SER A 105 -12.46 -17.59 2.01
CA SER A 105 -11.34 -18.26 1.37
C SER A 105 -10.09 -17.40 1.49
N ASP A 106 -8.94 -18.04 1.59
CA ASP A 106 -7.64 -17.41 1.57
C ASP A 106 -6.72 -18.04 0.51
N TYR A 107 -5.72 -17.28 0.10
CA TYR A 107 -4.63 -17.75 -0.74
C TYR A 107 -3.33 -17.09 -0.30
N PHE A 108 -2.29 -17.91 -0.17
CA PHE A 108 -0.97 -17.49 0.30
C PHE A 108 0.08 -17.80 -0.77
N ALA A 109 0.96 -16.83 -1.02
CA ALA A 109 2.16 -17.05 -1.82
C ALA A 109 3.35 -16.28 -1.24
N VAL A 110 4.55 -16.74 -1.62
CA VAL A 110 5.81 -16.10 -1.25
C VAL A 110 6.44 -15.50 -2.50
N SER A 111 6.69 -14.20 -2.45
CA SER A 111 7.49 -13.46 -3.41
C SER A 111 8.96 -13.89 -3.31
N PRO A 112 9.68 -14.05 -4.44
CA PRO A 112 11.10 -14.40 -4.43
C PRO A 112 12.01 -13.23 -4.02
N VAL A 113 11.45 -12.04 -3.81
CA VAL A 113 12.15 -10.81 -3.43
C VAL A 113 11.42 -10.20 -2.24
N ASP A 114 12.17 -9.72 -1.25
CA ASP A 114 11.61 -8.95 -0.14
C ASP A 114 11.04 -7.63 -0.68
N VAL A 115 9.77 -7.39 -0.39
CA VAL A 115 9.05 -6.19 -0.84
C VAL A 115 8.68 -5.35 0.37
N LYS A 116 9.00 -4.07 0.30
CA LYS A 116 8.60 -3.11 1.33
C LYS A 116 7.28 -2.45 0.98
N GLY A 117 6.62 -1.91 2.01
CA GLY A 117 5.32 -1.25 1.87
C GLY A 117 4.18 -2.25 1.96
N GLY A 118 3.09 -1.99 1.25
CA GLY A 118 1.88 -2.77 1.41
C GLY A 118 0.80 -2.38 0.41
N PHE A 119 -0.25 -3.21 0.38
CA PHE A 119 -1.45 -2.97 -0.41
C PHE A 119 -2.50 -2.21 0.40
N ILE A 120 -3.53 -1.73 -0.28
CA ILE A 120 -4.68 -1.15 0.37
C ILE A 120 -5.51 -2.25 1.03
N GLU A 121 -5.78 -2.09 2.33
CA GLU A 121 -6.59 -3.03 3.10
C GLU A 121 -8.05 -3.09 2.61
N ASP A 122 -8.61 -1.94 2.21
CA ASP A 122 -9.96 -1.81 1.66
C ASP A 122 -9.95 -1.33 0.21
N ILE A 123 -10.18 -2.24 -0.74
CA ILE A 123 -10.12 -1.92 -2.17
C ILE A 123 -11.43 -1.24 -2.58
N GLU A 124 -11.38 0.08 -2.67
CA GLU A 124 -12.48 0.91 -3.15
C GLU A 124 -12.32 1.24 -4.63
N VAL A 125 -13.41 1.64 -5.27
CA VAL A 125 -13.46 1.98 -6.71
C VAL A 125 -12.41 3.04 -7.09
N ASN A 126 -12.05 3.93 -6.16
CA ASN A 126 -11.13 5.04 -6.40
C ASN A 126 -9.69 4.78 -5.92
N THR A 127 -9.42 3.63 -5.29
CA THR A 127 -8.12 3.35 -4.66
C THR A 127 -7.38 2.16 -5.31
N VAL A 128 -7.83 1.69 -6.48
CA VAL A 128 -7.26 0.48 -7.11
C VAL A 128 -5.84 0.65 -7.66
N SER A 129 -5.40 1.88 -7.93
CA SER A 129 -4.11 2.10 -8.56
C SER A 129 -2.97 1.98 -7.55
N HIS A 130 -2.11 1.01 -7.79
CA HIS A 130 -0.91 0.75 -7.00
C HIS A 130 0.31 1.02 -7.86
N CYS A 131 1.43 1.24 -7.19
CA CYS A 131 2.68 1.48 -7.87
C CYS A 131 3.79 0.62 -7.28
N ILE A 132 4.52 -0.03 -8.17
CA ILE A 132 5.75 -0.74 -7.86
C ILE A 132 6.92 0.12 -8.27
N THR A 133 7.86 0.30 -7.34
CA THR A 133 9.11 0.99 -7.61
C THR A 133 10.31 0.17 -7.22
N LYS A 134 11.44 0.43 -7.89
CA LYS A 134 12.75 -0.09 -7.48
C LYS A 134 13.74 1.05 -7.26
N SER A 135 14.34 1.08 -6.08
CA SER A 135 15.47 1.93 -5.75
C SER A 135 16.59 1.12 -5.06
N ASN A 136 17.82 1.64 -5.12
CA ASN A 136 18.94 1.05 -4.36
C ASN A 136 18.77 1.15 -2.85
N LEU A 137 17.98 2.12 -2.38
CA LEU A 137 17.69 2.36 -0.97
C LEU A 137 16.70 1.34 -0.39
N ASP A 138 15.59 1.18 -1.10
CA ASP A 138 14.39 0.59 -0.54
C ASP A 138 14.08 -0.80 -1.13
N GLY A 139 14.88 -1.23 -2.11
CA GLY A 139 14.63 -2.47 -2.85
C GLY A 139 13.39 -2.31 -3.73
N VAL A 140 12.59 -3.36 -3.82
CA VAL A 140 11.28 -3.29 -4.47
C VAL A 140 10.26 -2.82 -3.43
N ARG A 141 9.55 -1.73 -3.72
CA ARG A 141 8.47 -1.21 -2.87
C ARG A 141 7.16 -1.27 -3.63
N ILE A 142 6.12 -1.79 -2.97
CA ILE A 142 4.73 -1.57 -3.37
C ILE A 142 4.20 -0.48 -2.48
N SER A 143 3.92 0.69 -3.05
CA SER A 143 3.41 1.80 -2.28
C SER A 143 1.91 1.98 -2.49
N ARG A 144 1.20 1.98 -1.36
CA ARG A 144 -0.16 2.51 -1.17
C ARG A 144 -0.19 4.04 -1.14
N ASN A 145 0.93 4.68 -0.77
CA ASN A 145 0.99 6.10 -0.44
C ASN A 145 2.05 6.80 -1.27
N GLN A 146 1.70 7.92 -1.91
CA GLN A 146 2.71 8.66 -2.68
C GLN A 146 3.58 9.56 -1.80
N ALA A 147 3.35 9.61 -0.48
CA ALA A 147 4.30 10.17 0.47
C ALA A 147 4.31 9.44 1.82
N SER A 148 5.50 9.33 2.42
CA SER A 148 5.69 8.73 3.74
C SER A 148 6.71 9.50 4.57
N ILE A 149 6.50 9.44 5.88
CA ILE A 149 7.44 9.85 6.90
C ILE A 149 7.91 8.56 7.56
N ASP A 150 9.08 8.07 7.15
CA ASP A 150 9.59 6.75 7.55
C ASP A 150 10.73 6.91 8.59
N THR A 151 10.71 6.09 9.65
CA THR A 151 11.81 5.97 10.62
C THR A 151 12.13 4.51 10.88
N ASN A 152 13.41 4.21 11.17
CA ASN A 152 13.86 2.86 11.50
C ASN A 152 13.74 2.55 13.00
N ILE A 153 13.24 3.49 13.80
CA ILE A 153 13.22 3.41 15.26
C ILE A 153 11.79 3.63 15.75
N THR A 154 11.28 2.70 16.54
CA THR A 154 9.92 2.76 17.11
C THR A 154 9.93 3.14 18.60
N GLU A 155 11.06 2.97 19.28
CA GLU A 155 11.24 3.26 20.70
C GLU A 155 12.48 4.14 20.91
N LEU A 156 12.35 5.24 21.64
CA LEU A 156 13.44 6.18 21.92
C LEU A 156 13.45 6.64 23.37
N GLY A 157 14.65 6.78 23.93
CA GLY A 157 14.88 7.39 25.23
C GLY A 157 14.89 8.92 25.17
N GLN A 158 14.76 9.56 26.33
CA GLN A 158 14.93 11.00 26.47
C GLN A 158 16.39 11.42 26.14
N GLY A 159 16.55 12.52 25.40
CA GLY A 159 17.84 13.04 24.95
C GLY A 159 18.43 12.29 23.74
N GLU A 160 17.74 11.28 23.21
CA GLU A 160 18.19 10.55 22.02
C GLU A 160 17.88 11.30 20.72
N MET A 161 18.79 11.14 19.76
CA MET A 161 18.69 11.67 18.41
C MET A 161 18.18 10.58 17.48
N PHE A 162 17.31 10.95 16.55
CA PHE A 162 16.82 10.05 15.51
C PHE A 162 16.55 10.77 14.20
N ASP A 163 16.60 9.99 13.12
CA ASP A 163 16.34 10.48 11.78
C ASP A 163 15.00 9.97 11.26
N VAL A 164 14.37 10.83 10.48
CA VAL A 164 13.13 10.56 9.77
C VAL A 164 13.29 10.97 8.32
N PHE A 165 12.82 10.13 7.41
CA PHE A 165 12.89 10.36 5.98
C PHE A 165 11.53 10.77 5.45
N VAL A 166 11.47 11.94 4.82
CA VAL A 166 10.29 12.36 4.06
C VAL A 166 10.49 11.89 2.64
N SER A 167 9.59 11.04 2.15
CA SER A 167 9.71 10.37 0.86
C SER A 167 8.51 10.66 -0.02
N ILE A 168 8.74 10.75 -1.31
CA ILE A 168 7.67 10.72 -2.32
C ILE A 168 7.83 9.52 -3.22
N ASN A 169 6.70 8.95 -3.63
CA ASN A 169 6.67 7.72 -4.41
C ASN A 169 5.85 7.91 -5.67
N CYS A 170 6.34 7.39 -6.80
CA CYS A 170 5.57 7.25 -8.04
C CYS A 170 5.14 8.56 -8.69
N VAL A 171 6.00 9.57 -8.61
CA VAL A 171 5.78 10.85 -9.25
C VAL A 171 6.30 10.84 -10.69
N GLU A 172 5.60 11.55 -11.57
CA GLU A 172 5.95 11.70 -12.98
C GLU A 172 6.16 13.18 -13.32
N ASP A 173 7.18 13.47 -14.12
CA ASP A 173 7.47 14.79 -14.67
C ASP A 173 7.49 15.93 -13.62
N VAL A 174 8.05 15.65 -12.44
CA VAL A 174 8.13 16.62 -11.35
C VAL A 174 9.37 17.49 -11.51
N LYS A 175 9.20 18.80 -11.33
CA LYS A 175 10.27 19.80 -11.34
C LYS A 175 10.64 20.30 -9.96
N SER A 176 9.68 20.34 -9.04
CA SER A 176 9.90 20.82 -7.67
C SER A 176 9.04 20.04 -6.71
N ALA A 177 9.54 19.82 -5.50
CA ALA A 177 8.78 19.25 -4.42
C ALA A 177 8.87 20.16 -3.19
N SER A 178 7.75 20.36 -2.52
CA SER A 178 7.72 20.97 -1.19
C SER A 178 6.78 20.18 -0.30
N PHE A 179 7.09 20.16 0.99
CA PHE A 179 6.27 19.50 2.00
C PHE A 179 6.22 20.33 3.28
N THR A 180 5.16 20.15 4.05
CA THR A 180 4.96 20.72 5.38
C THR A 180 4.65 19.59 6.35
N VAL A 181 5.48 19.44 7.37
CA VAL A 181 5.28 18.49 8.44
C VAL A 181 4.93 19.20 9.74
N ARG A 182 4.20 18.49 10.60
CA ARG A 182 3.93 18.85 11.97
C ARG A 182 4.46 17.75 12.90
N TYR A 183 5.11 18.16 13.97
CA TYR A 183 5.62 17.28 15.04
C TYR A 183 5.12 17.78 16.39
N ASP A 184 5.19 16.95 17.43
CA ASP A 184 4.86 17.39 18.80
C ASP A 184 5.99 18.27 19.37
N PRO A 185 5.81 19.60 19.46
CA PRO A 185 6.85 20.48 19.98
C PRO A 185 7.01 20.38 21.50
N ALA A 186 6.12 19.69 22.22
CA ALA A 186 6.28 19.43 23.65
C ALA A 186 7.33 18.33 23.91
N LYS A 187 7.46 17.37 22.98
CA LYS A 187 8.32 16.20 23.13
C LYS A 187 9.57 16.21 22.26
N LEU A 188 9.51 16.85 21.09
CA LEU A 188 10.56 16.79 20.07
C LEU A 188 11.17 18.16 19.78
N ILE A 189 12.44 18.17 19.39
CA ILE A 189 13.16 19.32 18.85
C ILE A 189 13.68 18.93 17.47
N LEU A 190 13.31 19.68 16.43
CA LEU A 190 13.94 19.54 15.12
C LEU A 190 15.34 20.16 15.18
N GLN A 191 16.37 19.35 14.97
CA GLN A 191 17.77 19.78 15.04
C GLN A 191 18.33 20.14 13.67
N ALA A 192 17.96 19.37 12.64
CA ALA A 192 18.41 19.58 11.28
C ALA A 192 17.37 19.09 10.26
N ALA A 193 17.39 19.70 9.08
CA ALA A 193 16.68 19.24 7.92
C ALA A 193 17.59 19.32 6.70
N GLU A 194 17.91 18.16 6.12
CA GLU A 194 18.89 18.02 5.04
C GLU A 194 18.18 17.48 3.79
N PRO A 195 18.35 18.12 2.61
CA PRO A 195 17.86 17.57 1.35
C PRO A 195 18.63 16.31 0.96
N ILE A 196 17.93 15.31 0.46
CA ILE A 196 18.54 14.07 -0.05
C ILE A 196 18.66 14.18 -1.57
N ILE A 197 19.86 14.46 -2.06
CA ILE A 197 20.13 14.83 -3.47
C ILE A 197 21.43 14.21 -4.00
N ALA A 198 21.52 13.97 -5.33
CA ALA A 198 22.58 13.12 -5.90
C ALA A 198 23.97 13.76 -5.87
N ALA A 199 24.03 15.08 -5.71
CA ALA A 199 25.29 15.81 -5.62
C ALA A 199 26.02 15.53 -4.30
N ASP A 200 25.32 15.12 -3.24
CA ASP A 200 25.95 14.67 -2.00
C ASP A 200 26.47 13.23 -2.17
N PRO A 201 27.78 12.96 -2.00
CA PRO A 201 28.32 11.60 -2.09
C PRO A 201 27.66 10.59 -1.13
N GLU A 202 27.18 11.05 0.03
CA GLU A 202 26.43 10.23 0.99
C GLU A 202 25.12 9.73 0.37
N TYR A 203 24.40 10.63 -0.30
CA TYR A 203 23.09 10.36 -0.89
C TYR A 203 23.15 9.90 -2.34
N LYS A 204 24.27 10.07 -3.04
CA LYS A 204 24.46 9.65 -4.44
C LYS A 204 24.28 8.15 -4.61
N SER A 205 24.72 7.36 -3.63
CA SER A 205 24.51 5.91 -3.61
C SER A 205 23.06 5.52 -3.30
N LEU A 206 22.30 6.46 -2.74
CA LEU A 206 20.93 6.30 -2.25
C LEU A 206 19.86 6.68 -3.31
N ASN A 207 20.25 6.80 -4.59
CA ASN A 207 19.36 7.03 -5.72
C ASN A 207 18.30 8.14 -5.48
N PRO A 208 18.74 9.37 -5.22
CA PRO A 208 17.87 10.48 -4.87
C PRO A 208 17.12 10.95 -6.11
N LEU A 209 15.89 11.40 -5.89
CA LEU A 209 14.98 11.72 -6.99
C LEU A 209 15.51 12.86 -7.86
N PHE A 210 16.22 13.83 -7.28
CA PHE A 210 16.77 14.99 -7.98
C PHE A 210 18.30 15.00 -7.97
N GLU A 211 18.90 15.13 -9.17
CA GLU A 211 20.36 15.16 -9.32
C GLU A 211 20.98 16.49 -8.86
N SER A 212 20.31 17.60 -9.15
CA SER A 212 20.71 18.93 -8.70
C SER A 212 19.49 19.83 -8.49
N TYR A 213 19.62 20.83 -7.63
CA TYR A 213 18.49 21.59 -7.11
C TYR A 213 18.87 23.02 -6.72
N THR A 214 17.86 23.88 -6.64
CA THR A 214 17.89 25.17 -5.93
C THR A 214 16.88 25.11 -4.80
N VAL A 215 17.31 25.39 -3.58
CA VAL A 215 16.41 25.48 -2.43
C VAL A 215 15.45 26.65 -2.62
N ILE A 216 14.15 26.41 -2.49
CA ILE A 216 13.12 27.45 -2.53
C ILE A 216 12.83 27.93 -1.10
N TYR A 217 12.71 26.97 -0.17
CA TYR A 217 12.50 27.21 1.26
C TYR A 217 13.55 26.43 2.04
N ASN A 218 14.42 27.12 2.79
CA ASN A 218 15.45 26.49 3.60
C ASN A 218 15.12 26.60 5.10
N TYR A 219 15.62 25.65 5.88
CA TYR A 219 15.64 25.64 7.35
C TYR A 219 16.16 26.95 7.96
N GLU A 220 17.07 27.65 7.27
CA GLU A 220 17.62 28.94 7.71
C GLU A 220 16.72 30.16 7.42
N GLY A 221 15.59 29.99 6.73
CA GLY A 221 14.60 31.05 6.47
C GLY A 221 13.62 31.21 7.64
N THR A 222 13.42 32.43 8.13
CA THR A 222 12.55 32.75 9.28
C THR A 222 11.08 32.32 9.16
N ASP A 223 10.64 31.89 7.96
CA ASP A 223 9.27 31.45 7.69
C ASP A 223 9.12 29.91 7.57
N ALA A 224 10.22 29.16 7.63
CA ALA A 224 10.23 27.70 7.39
C ALA A 224 9.92 26.86 8.64
N ILE A 225 10.20 27.38 9.83
CA ILE A 225 9.96 26.69 11.11
C ILE A 225 9.05 27.56 11.97
N ASN A 226 7.98 26.95 12.48
CA ASN A 226 7.18 27.52 13.56
C ASN A 226 7.25 26.56 14.76
N GLU A 227 8.26 26.76 15.59
CA GLU A 227 8.55 25.93 16.77
C GLU A 227 7.37 25.91 17.76
N ALA A 228 6.61 27.00 17.85
CA ALA A 228 5.48 27.11 18.78
C ALA A 228 4.37 26.08 18.50
N ILE A 229 4.23 25.66 17.25
CA ILE A 229 3.25 24.65 16.81
C ILE A 229 3.93 23.40 16.23
N GLY A 230 5.26 23.29 16.33
CA GLY A 230 6.03 22.19 15.78
C GLY A 230 5.85 22.02 14.27
N ARG A 231 5.82 23.12 13.50
CA ARG A 231 5.67 23.05 12.03
C ARG A 231 7.00 23.28 11.35
N PHE A 232 7.27 22.48 10.33
CA PHE A 232 8.40 22.65 9.44
C PHE A 232 7.97 22.55 7.97
N THR A 233 8.39 23.50 7.14
CA THR A 233 8.17 23.52 5.70
C THR A 233 9.50 23.47 4.97
N TYR A 234 9.61 22.56 4.01
CA TYR A 234 10.78 22.45 3.16
C TYR A 234 10.36 22.40 1.69
N GLY A 235 11.19 22.95 0.80
CA GLY A 235 10.92 22.82 -0.62
C GLY A 235 12.08 23.22 -1.50
N TYR A 236 12.19 22.55 -2.63
CA TYR A 236 13.25 22.78 -3.59
C TYR A 236 12.78 22.54 -5.03
N ILE A 237 13.48 23.18 -5.98
CA ILE A 237 13.27 23.02 -7.41
C ILE A 237 14.49 22.33 -8.02
N GLY A 238 14.25 21.20 -8.69
CA GLY A 238 15.24 20.51 -9.50
C GLY A 238 15.62 21.31 -10.74
N THR A 239 16.82 21.06 -11.26
CA THR A 239 17.25 21.61 -12.56
C THR A 239 16.64 20.86 -13.75
N GLU A 240 16.29 19.59 -13.53
CA GLU A 240 15.72 18.69 -14.52
C GLU A 240 14.42 18.08 -13.97
N CYS A 241 13.60 17.58 -14.89
CA CYS A 241 12.38 16.87 -14.57
C CYS A 241 12.71 15.46 -14.13
N VAL A 242 12.00 14.99 -13.11
CA VAL A 242 12.26 13.70 -12.50
C VAL A 242 10.98 12.89 -12.44
N THR A 243 11.14 11.62 -12.77
CA THR A 243 10.10 10.60 -12.66
C THR A 243 10.68 9.50 -11.81
N GLY A 244 10.10 9.25 -10.63
CA GLY A 244 10.69 8.32 -9.68
C GLY A 244 9.96 8.18 -8.35
N SER A 245 10.61 7.43 -7.47
CA SER A 245 10.39 7.48 -6.02
C SER A 245 11.72 7.79 -5.35
N GLY A 246 11.68 8.52 -4.25
CA GLY A 246 12.88 8.79 -3.48
C GLY A 246 12.61 9.63 -2.25
N ASN A 247 13.62 9.71 -1.40
CA ASN A 247 13.56 10.55 -0.22
C ASN A 247 13.81 12.00 -0.64
N LEU A 248 12.95 12.91 -0.18
CA LEU A 248 13.07 14.35 -0.38
C LEU A 248 14.04 14.98 0.63
N ALA A 249 13.95 14.55 1.89
CA ALA A 249 14.72 15.12 2.97
C ALA A 249 14.91 14.13 4.13
N LYS A 250 16.01 14.31 4.87
CA LYS A 250 16.27 13.73 6.18
C LYS A 250 16.00 14.80 7.23
N LEU A 251 15.10 14.51 8.16
CA LEU A 251 14.80 15.36 9.32
C LEU A 251 15.40 14.70 10.55
N SER A 252 16.31 15.41 11.23
CA SER A 252 16.95 14.93 12.45
C SER A 252 16.29 15.58 13.65
N PHE A 253 15.77 14.75 14.55
CA PHE A 253 15.06 15.17 15.76
C PHE A 253 15.82 14.73 17.01
N GLU A 254 15.65 15.51 18.07
CA GLU A 254 16.04 15.17 19.44
C GLU A 254 14.79 15.00 20.30
N VAL A 255 14.75 13.92 21.09
CA VAL A 255 13.75 13.77 22.15
C VAL A 255 14.17 14.65 23.33
N LYS A 256 13.29 15.54 23.79
CA LYS A 256 13.62 16.41 24.92
C LYS A 256 13.94 15.60 26.18
N ASP A 257 14.94 16.05 26.94
CA ASP A 257 15.33 15.49 28.24
C ASP A 257 14.16 15.35 29.24
N ASN A 258 13.12 16.17 29.07
CA ASN A 258 11.94 16.20 29.93
C ASN A 258 10.64 15.84 29.19
N ALA A 259 10.73 15.16 28.03
CA ALA A 259 9.57 14.73 27.28
C ALA A 259 8.70 13.76 28.10
N GLU A 260 7.38 13.95 28.07
CA GLU A 260 6.46 12.99 28.67
C GLU A 260 6.53 11.64 27.91
N LEU A 261 6.61 10.55 28.67
CA LEU A 261 6.63 9.18 28.12
C LEU A 261 5.37 8.87 27.31
N GLY A 262 5.47 7.91 26.40
CA GLY A 262 4.39 7.46 25.52
C GLY A 262 4.47 8.05 24.11
N GLU A 263 3.39 7.90 23.36
CA GLU A 263 3.33 8.19 21.92
C GLU A 263 3.62 9.66 21.59
N THR A 264 4.38 9.88 20.52
CA THR A 264 4.59 11.16 19.85
C THR A 264 4.39 10.97 18.35
N TYR A 265 4.18 12.07 17.63
CA TYR A 265 3.84 12.03 16.22
C TYR A 265 4.72 12.97 15.39
N ILE A 266 4.94 12.55 14.14
CA ILE A 266 5.41 13.39 13.04
C ILE A 266 4.52 13.09 11.85
N GLU A 267 3.75 14.08 11.42
CA GLU A 267 2.72 13.95 10.38
C GLU A 267 2.86 15.01 9.29
N PHE A 268 2.28 14.78 8.13
CA PHE A 268 2.07 15.88 7.17
C PHE A 268 1.03 16.84 7.75
N ASP A 269 1.32 18.14 7.82
CA ASP A 269 0.52 19.08 8.62
C ASP A 269 -0.94 19.11 8.16
N PRO A 270 -1.90 18.58 8.96
CA PRO A 270 -3.29 18.45 8.53
C PRO A 270 -4.01 19.80 8.44
N THR A 271 -3.45 20.86 9.03
CA THR A 271 -4.00 22.22 8.99
C THR A 271 -3.53 23.02 7.79
N TYR A 272 -2.68 22.42 6.95
CA TYR A 272 -2.15 23.04 5.75
C TYR A 272 -2.60 22.21 4.54
N GLU A 273 -3.61 22.71 3.82
CA GLU A 273 -4.22 22.00 2.67
C GLU A 273 -3.16 21.56 1.63
N GLU A 274 -2.18 22.42 1.38
CA GLU A 274 -1.06 22.19 0.45
C GLU A 274 0.23 21.70 1.16
N ASN A 275 0.10 20.80 2.13
CA ASN A 275 1.24 20.23 2.88
C ASN A 275 2.14 19.32 2.04
N ILE A 276 1.79 19.00 0.80
CA ILE A 276 2.74 18.56 -0.23
C ILE A 276 2.39 19.29 -1.52
N ARG A 277 3.39 19.80 -2.23
CA ARG A 277 3.20 20.42 -3.56
C ARG A 277 4.25 19.91 -4.52
N LEU A 278 3.79 19.51 -5.70
CA LEU A 278 4.65 19.17 -6.82
C LEU A 278 4.43 20.20 -7.93
N LEU A 279 5.52 20.64 -8.55
CA LEU A 279 5.46 21.46 -9.75
C LEU A 279 5.63 20.54 -10.96
N ASP A 280 4.61 20.45 -11.79
CA ASP A 280 4.65 19.67 -13.02
C ASP A 280 5.51 20.40 -14.08
N CYS A 281 6.38 19.64 -14.74
CA CYS A 281 7.32 20.15 -15.73
C CYS A 281 6.68 20.61 -17.04
N ASN A 282 5.60 19.97 -17.45
CA ASN A 282 4.93 20.21 -18.72
C ASN A 282 4.00 21.42 -18.67
N THR A 283 3.40 21.66 -17.50
CA THR A 283 2.41 22.71 -17.28
C THR A 283 2.99 23.93 -16.55
N ASP A 284 4.16 23.79 -15.89
CA ASP A 284 4.74 24.76 -14.95
C ASP A 284 3.71 25.23 -13.91
N LYS A 285 2.76 24.36 -13.55
CA LYS A 285 1.77 24.60 -12.51
C LYS A 285 1.97 23.63 -11.36
N PHE A 286 1.67 24.11 -10.15
CA PHE A 286 1.51 23.20 -9.04
C PHE A 286 0.33 22.27 -9.36
N THR A 287 0.57 20.98 -9.26
CA THR A 287 -0.42 19.96 -9.56
C THR A 287 -0.60 19.06 -8.35
N GLU A 288 -1.86 18.68 -8.14
CA GLU A 288 -2.25 17.55 -7.32
C GLU A 288 -2.66 16.36 -8.18
N GLU A 289 -2.67 16.51 -9.51
CA GLU A 289 -3.13 15.52 -10.50
C GLU A 289 -2.28 14.23 -10.49
N ASP A 290 -1.11 14.29 -9.84
CA ASP A 290 -0.19 13.18 -9.52
C ASP A 290 0.25 13.17 -8.04
N LEU A 291 -0.52 13.80 -7.14
CA LEU A 291 -0.39 13.68 -5.68
C LEU A 291 -1.51 12.79 -5.13
N PRO A 292 -1.27 12.00 -4.06
CA PRO A 292 -2.21 10.98 -3.62
C PRO A 292 -3.17 11.54 -2.61
N ASP A 293 -4.33 10.89 -2.52
CA ASP A 293 -5.25 11.08 -1.40
C ASP A 293 -4.73 10.47 -0.07
N SER A 294 -3.62 9.74 -0.07
CA SER A 294 -3.11 8.93 1.05
C SER A 294 -1.66 9.23 1.45
N ARG A 295 -1.41 9.35 2.77
CA ARG A 295 -0.09 9.64 3.37
C ARG A 295 0.13 8.82 4.62
N ASN A 296 1.38 8.41 4.84
CA ASN A 296 1.79 7.75 6.08
C ASN A 296 2.55 8.72 6.99
N ASN A 297 2.11 8.79 8.25
CA ASN A 297 2.76 9.51 9.32
C ASN A 297 3.75 8.59 10.06
N ALA A 298 4.69 9.17 10.81
CA ALA A 298 5.52 8.42 11.75
C ALA A 298 4.92 8.50 13.16
N GLU A 299 4.76 7.33 13.78
CA GLU A 299 4.38 7.16 15.18
C GLU A 299 5.58 6.58 15.94
N ILE A 300 5.91 7.19 17.08
CA ILE A 300 7.11 6.85 17.87
C ILE A 300 6.71 6.79 19.34
N GLU A 301 7.18 5.78 20.07
CA GLU A 301 6.98 5.65 21.51
C GLU A 301 8.22 6.13 22.29
N ILE A 302 8.02 7.07 23.22
CA ILE A 302 9.10 7.54 24.11
C ILE A 302 9.12 6.67 25.37
N THR A 303 10.26 6.04 25.62
CA THR A 303 10.49 5.12 26.74
C THR A 303 11.55 5.68 27.71
N ASN A 304 11.76 4.99 28.83
CA ASN A 304 12.72 5.40 29.87
C ASN A 304 14.16 5.03 29.52
#